data_AF-A0A0G1DU97-F1
#
_entry.id   AF-A0A0G1DU97-F1
#
_cell.length_a   1.000
_cell.length_b   1.000
_cell.length_c   1.000
_cell.angle_alpha   90.00
_cell.angle_beta   90.00
_cell.angle_gamma   90.00
#
_symmetry.space_group_name_H-M   'P 1'
#
loop_
_entity.id
_entity.type
_entity.pdbx_description
1 polymer ?
#
loop_
_entity_poly.entity_id
_entity_poly.type
_entity_poly.pdbx_seq_one_letter_code
_entity_poly.pdbx_strand_id
1 'polypeptide(L)'
;MEPSTPQKTTSESASKVTVFLLIFFFPLGIVVMWFWPKWKLWIKLGLTLVPLLIVAALLFAVAALDPTIEEKLRPLRNCIAECSSTDKSNICVRTCEEKFIEENTRGF
;
A
#
# COMPACT_ATOMS: atom_id res chain seq x y z
N MET A 1 -14.86 -22.17 36.15
CA MET A 1 -13.61 -22.82 35.68
C MET A 1 -13.80 -23.11 34.21
N GLU A 2 -13.19 -22.30 33.36
CA GLU A 2 -12.95 -22.56 31.94
C GLU A 2 -11.55 -22.01 31.60
N PRO A 3 -10.82 -22.64 30.66
CA PRO A 3 -9.36 -22.66 30.65
C PRO A 3 -8.73 -21.68 29.65
N SER A 4 -7.45 -21.41 29.94
CA SER A 4 -6.45 -20.58 29.26
C SER A 4 -6.35 -20.69 27.73
N THR A 5 -6.09 -19.55 27.09
CA THR A 5 -5.18 -19.48 25.93
C THR A 5 -4.17 -18.34 26.15
N PRO A 6 -2.85 -18.61 26.05
CA PRO A 6 -1.84 -17.56 26.18
C PRO A 6 -1.93 -16.63 24.98
N GLN A 7 -2.20 -15.34 25.23
CA GLN A 7 -1.98 -14.29 24.23
C GLN A 7 -0.50 -14.30 23.87
N LYS A 8 -0.19 -14.86 22.71
CA LYS A 8 1.13 -14.81 22.09
C LYS A 8 1.39 -13.35 21.73
N THR A 9 2.02 -12.61 22.64
CA THR A 9 2.56 -11.26 22.41
C THR A 9 3.60 -11.37 21.30
N THR A 10 3.12 -11.32 20.06
CA THR A 10 3.97 -11.39 18.88
C THR A 10 4.52 -9.98 18.69
N SER A 11 5.73 -9.80 19.20
CA SER A 11 6.61 -8.66 19.00
C SER A 11 6.40 -8.02 17.61
N GLU A 12 5.88 -6.80 17.59
CA GLU A 12 5.67 -5.97 16.39
C GLU A 12 6.96 -5.87 15.54
N SER A 13 8.10 -5.91 16.23
CA SER A 13 9.44 -5.91 15.63
C SER A 13 9.72 -7.18 14.82
N ALA A 14 9.27 -8.34 15.31
CA ALA A 14 9.49 -9.62 14.64
C ALA A 14 8.73 -9.67 13.30
N SER A 15 7.50 -9.18 13.25
CA SER A 15 6.70 -9.11 12.02
C SER A 15 7.38 -8.23 10.96
N LYS A 16 7.94 -7.08 11.37
CA LYS A 16 8.63 -6.16 10.46
C LYS A 16 9.89 -6.81 9.87
N VAL A 17 10.69 -7.47 10.69
CA VAL A 17 11.89 -8.21 10.25
C VAL A 17 11.52 -9.35 9.29
N THR A 18 10.47 -10.12 9.59
CA THR A 18 10.01 -11.20 8.71
C THR A 18 9.52 -10.68 7.36
N VAL A 19 8.81 -9.55 7.33
CA VAL A 19 8.36 -8.92 6.06
C VAL A 19 9.55 -8.44 5.22
N PHE A 20 10.54 -7.79 5.83
CA PHE A 20 11.77 -7.41 5.12
C PHE A 20 12.51 -8.64 4.59
N LEU A 21 12.65 -9.67 5.41
CA LEU A 21 13.34 -10.90 5.02
C LEU A 21 12.60 -11.60 3.86
N LEU A 22 11.26 -11.63 3.87
CA LEU A 22 10.48 -12.12 2.73
C LEU A 22 10.72 -11.29 1.46
N ILE A 23 10.68 -9.95 1.55
CA ILE A 23 10.87 -9.06 0.39
C ILE A 23 12.26 -9.22 -0.22
N PHE A 24 13.30 -9.52 0.57
CA PHE A 24 14.65 -9.73 0.06
C PHE A 24 14.91 -11.18 -0.37
N PHE A 25 14.51 -12.20 0.41
CA PHE A 25 14.75 -13.60 0.06
C PHE A 25 13.90 -14.10 -1.10
N PHE A 26 12.69 -13.58 -1.27
CA PHE A 26 11.80 -13.97 -2.36
C PHE A 26 12.38 -13.67 -3.75
N PRO A 27 12.87 -12.45 -4.06
CA PRO A 27 13.54 -12.17 -5.32
C PRO A 27 14.88 -12.90 -5.42
N LEU A 28 15.63 -13.08 -4.32
CA LEU A 28 16.85 -13.89 -4.34
C LEU A 28 16.58 -15.34 -4.74
N GLY A 29 15.50 -15.95 -4.23
CA GLY A 29 15.06 -17.29 -4.62
C GLY A 29 14.72 -17.38 -6.10
N ILE A 30 14.05 -16.36 -6.64
CA ILE A 30 13.74 -16.25 -8.08
C ILE A 30 15.02 -16.09 -8.92
N VAL A 31 15.97 -15.26 -8.49
CA VAL A 31 17.25 -15.05 -9.18
C VAL A 31 18.09 -16.33 -9.20
N VAL A 32 18.15 -17.05 -8.07
CA VAL A 32 18.82 -18.37 -7.99
C VAL A 32 18.13 -19.39 -8.91
N MET A 33 16.79 -19.35 -9.01
CA MET A 33 16.05 -20.19 -9.95
C MET A 33 16.31 -19.83 -11.41
N TRP A 34 16.63 -18.56 -11.71
CA TRP A 34 17.04 -18.09 -13.04
C TRP A 34 18.45 -18.56 -13.41
N PHE A 35 19.33 -18.70 -12.43
CA PHE A 35 20.69 -19.21 -12.61
C PHE A 35 20.72 -20.71 -12.95
N TRP A 36 19.63 -21.44 -12.71
CA TRP A 36 19.48 -22.81 -13.20
C TRP A 36 19.08 -22.83 -14.70
N PRO A 37 19.94 -23.35 -15.59
CA PRO A 37 19.76 -23.24 -17.05
C PRO A 37 18.77 -24.26 -17.63
N LYS A 38 18.19 -25.15 -16.81
CA LYS A 38 17.34 -26.23 -17.31
C LYS A 38 15.95 -25.80 -17.80
N TRP A 39 15.52 -24.58 -17.50
CA TRP A 39 14.14 -24.15 -17.72
C TRP A 39 14.03 -23.26 -18.96
N LYS A 40 13.08 -23.58 -19.86
CA LYS A 40 12.73 -22.74 -21.01
C LYS A 40 12.30 -21.34 -20.52
N LEU A 41 12.73 -20.32 -21.26
CA LEU A 41 12.57 -18.89 -20.90
C LEU A 41 11.11 -18.50 -20.63
N TRP A 42 10.15 -19.14 -21.31
CA TRP A 42 8.72 -18.97 -21.08
C TRP A 42 8.25 -19.36 -19.68
N ILE A 43 8.74 -20.49 -19.14
CA ILE A 43 8.39 -20.92 -17.78
C ILE A 43 9.03 -20.00 -16.75
N LYS A 44 10.26 -19.54 -17.02
CA LYS A 44 10.92 -18.54 -16.16
C LYS A 44 10.08 -17.27 -16.07
N LEU A 45 9.60 -16.75 -17.20
CA LEU A 45 8.79 -15.54 -17.26
C LEU A 45 7.44 -15.70 -16.55
N GLY A 46 6.74 -16.83 -16.78
CA GLY A 46 5.49 -17.13 -16.08
C GLY A 46 5.68 -17.26 -14.56
N LEU A 47 6.73 -17.96 -14.14
CA LEU A 47 7.00 -18.20 -12.71
C LEU A 47 7.39 -16.92 -11.96
N THR A 48 7.97 -15.93 -12.63
CA THR A 48 8.22 -14.61 -12.01
C THR A 48 7.02 -13.70 -12.08
N LEU A 49 6.25 -13.76 -13.18
CA LEU A 49 5.14 -12.85 -13.41
C LEU A 49 3.94 -13.18 -12.53
N VAL A 50 3.63 -14.46 -12.31
CA VAL A 50 2.51 -14.90 -11.46
C VAL A 50 2.61 -14.38 -10.02
N PRO A 51 3.70 -14.62 -9.27
CA PRO A 51 3.80 -14.08 -7.91
C PRO A 51 3.89 -12.55 -7.90
N LEU A 52 4.50 -11.93 -8.90
CA LEU A 52 4.53 -10.47 -9.02
C LEU A 52 3.11 -9.89 -9.16
N LEU A 53 2.27 -10.50 -9.99
CA LEU A 53 0.87 -10.11 -10.14
C LEU A 53 0.07 -10.36 -8.86
N ILE A 54 0.31 -11.46 -8.16
CA ILE A 54 -0.36 -11.75 -6.88
C ILE A 54 0.01 -10.70 -5.83
N VAL A 55 1.30 -10.37 -5.68
CA VAL A 55 1.75 -9.33 -4.74
C VAL A 55 1.16 -7.97 -5.12
N ALA A 56 1.16 -7.61 -6.40
CA ALA A 56 0.56 -6.36 -6.86
C ALA A 56 -0.95 -6.29 -6.58
N ALA A 57 -1.68 -7.38 -6.84
CA ALA A 57 -3.11 -7.47 -6.56
C ALA A 57 -3.42 -7.37 -5.06
N LEU A 58 -2.61 -8.00 -4.21
CA LEU A 58 -2.73 -7.90 -2.75
C LEU A 58 -2.47 -6.47 -2.27
N LEU A 59 -1.43 -5.80 -2.77
CA LEU A 59 -1.15 -4.40 -2.41
C LEU A 59 -2.29 -3.47 -2.84
N PHE A 60 -2.83 -3.64 -4.04
CA PHE A 60 -4.00 -2.89 -4.51
C PHE A 60 -5.23 -3.15 -3.64
N ALA A 61 -5.48 -4.42 -3.27
CA ALA A 61 -6.61 -4.77 -2.42
C ALA A 61 -6.49 -4.14 -1.03
N VAL A 62 -5.30 -4.15 -0.42
CA VAL A 62 -5.08 -3.50 0.88
C VAL A 62 -5.26 -2.00 0.76
N ALA A 63 -4.64 -1.36 -0.24
CA ALA A 63 -4.76 0.09 -0.47
C ALA A 63 -6.19 0.54 -0.77
N ALA A 64 -7.00 -0.30 -1.42
CA ALA A 64 -8.42 -0.01 -1.66
C ALA A 64 -9.29 -0.19 -0.42
N LEU A 65 -8.84 -1.00 0.55
CA LEU A 65 -9.55 -1.27 1.79
C LEU A 65 -9.09 -0.37 2.96
N ASP A 66 -8.03 0.42 2.80
CA ASP A 66 -7.53 1.34 3.82
C ASP A 66 -8.46 2.57 3.98
N PRO A 67 -9.29 2.65 5.05
CA PRO A 67 -10.16 3.81 5.28
C PRO A 67 -9.38 5.07 5.68
N THR A 68 -8.10 4.91 6.00
CA THR A 68 -7.18 5.96 6.44
C THR A 68 -6.98 7.03 5.37
N ILE A 69 -7.01 6.67 4.09
CA ILE A 69 -6.90 7.62 2.98
C ILE A 69 -8.18 8.47 2.88
N GLU A 70 -9.35 7.84 2.98
CA GLU A 70 -10.65 8.53 2.98
C GLU A 70 -10.78 9.53 4.13
N GLU A 71 -10.28 9.17 5.33
CA GLU A 71 -10.31 10.05 6.50
C GLU A 71 -9.42 11.28 6.31
N LYS A 72 -8.21 11.10 5.79
CA LYS A 72 -7.26 12.19 5.53
C LYS A 72 -7.73 13.11 4.41
N LEU A 73 -8.42 12.59 3.39
CA LEU A 73 -8.92 13.38 2.26
C LEU A 73 -10.31 13.99 2.52
N ARG A 74 -11.01 13.60 3.59
CA ARG A 74 -12.34 14.11 3.94
C ARG A 74 -12.45 15.65 3.96
N PRO A 75 -11.55 16.43 4.61
CA PRO A 75 -11.64 17.89 4.62
C PRO A 75 -11.49 18.48 3.21
N LEU A 76 -10.59 17.92 2.40
CA LEU A 76 -10.39 18.35 1.01
C LEU A 76 -11.64 18.08 0.15
N ARG A 77 -12.23 16.89 0.28
CA ARG A 77 -13.46 16.51 -0.44
C ARG A 77 -14.64 17.43 -0.12
N ASN A 78 -14.82 17.80 1.15
CA ASN A 78 -15.88 18.71 1.57
C ASN A 78 -15.67 20.13 1.01
N CYS A 79 -14.43 20.63 1.03
CA CYS A 79 -14.08 21.94 0.44
C CYS A 79 -14.37 21.97 -1.07
N ILE A 80 -14.00 20.91 -1.80
CA ILE A 80 -14.26 20.79 -3.24
C ILE A 80 -15.76 20.72 -3.53
N ALA A 81 -16.55 20.04 -2.69
CA ALA A 81 -18.00 19.96 -2.86
C ALA A 81 -18.67 21.34 -2.74
N GLU A 82 -18.19 22.20 -1.84
CA GLU A 82 -18.65 23.59 -1.71
C GLU A 82 -18.26 24.44 -2.93
N CYS A 83 -17.15 24.13 -3.60
CA CYS A 83 -16.73 24.84 -4.80
C CYS A 83 -17.62 24.58 -6.03
N SER A 84 -18.42 23.51 -6.04
CA SER A 84 -19.28 23.14 -7.19
C SER A 84 -20.40 24.15 -7.46
N SER A 85 -20.81 24.95 -6.47
CA SER A 85 -21.89 25.94 -6.62
C SER A 85 -21.40 27.32 -7.06
N THR A 86 -20.09 27.48 -7.31
CA THR A 86 -19.48 28.79 -7.57
C THR A 86 -19.11 28.94 -9.05
N ASP A 87 -19.38 30.09 -9.67
CA ASP A 87 -18.98 30.46 -11.04
C ASP A 87 -17.45 30.34 -11.32
N LYS A 88 -16.63 30.24 -10.26
CA LYS A 88 -15.17 30.15 -10.31
C LYS A 88 -14.63 28.87 -9.66
N SER A 89 -15.31 27.75 -9.87
CA SER A 89 -14.96 26.43 -9.30
C SER A 89 -13.47 26.08 -9.45
N ASN A 90 -12.86 26.34 -10.62
CA ASN A 90 -11.44 26.05 -10.89
C ASN A 90 -10.47 26.76 -9.92
N ILE A 91 -10.78 28.00 -9.54
CA ILE A 91 -9.94 28.80 -8.63
C ILE A 91 -10.19 28.36 -7.18
N CYS A 92 -11.45 28.06 -6.85
CA CYS A 92 -11.85 27.55 -5.54
C CYS A 92 -11.20 26.19 -5.23
N VAL A 93 -11.24 25.24 -6.16
CA VAL A 93 -10.61 23.91 -6.02
C VAL A 93 -9.11 24.03 -5.81
N ARG A 94 -8.42 24.86 -6.59
CA ARG A 94 -6.97 25.11 -6.42
C ARG A 94 -6.65 25.66 -5.02
N THR A 95 -7.49 26.57 -4.52
CA THR A 95 -7.32 27.14 -3.17
C THR A 95 -7.51 26.09 -2.07
N CYS A 96 -8.47 25.17 -2.25
CA CYS A 96 -8.66 24.03 -1.33
C CYS A 96 -7.44 23.10 -1.33
N GLU A 97 -6.88 22.78 -2.49
CA GLU A 97 -5.67 21.94 -2.61
C GLU A 97 -4.45 22.58 -1.95
N GLU A 98 -4.22 23.88 -2.20
CA GLU A 98 -3.09 24.62 -1.60
C GLU A 98 -3.17 24.63 -0.07
N LYS A 99 -4.36 24.88 0.50
CA LYS A 99 -4.57 24.79 1.96
C LYS A 99 -4.30 23.40 2.51
N PHE A 100 -4.77 22.37 1.81
CA PHE A 100 -4.56 20.99 2.25
C PHE A 100 -3.07 20.62 2.27
N ILE A 101 -2.33 21.05 1.26
CA ILE A 101 -0.87 20.84 1.20
C ILE A 101 -0.17 21.59 2.34
N GLU A 102 -0.57 22.84 2.63
CA GLU A 102 0.02 23.65 3.71
C GLU A 102 -0.19 22.99 5.10
N GLU A 103 -1.40 22.49 5.38
CA GLU A 103 -1.72 21.82 6.65
C GLU A 103 -0.94 20.51 6.84
N ASN A 104 -0.82 19.69 5.78
CA ASN A 104 -0.06 18.44 5.85
C ASN A 104 1.47 18.67 5.89
N THR A 105 1.96 19.77 5.32
CA THR A 105 3.39 20.11 5.33
C THR A 105 3.82 20.70 6.68
N ARG A 106 2.95 21.46 7.36
CA ARG A 106 3.23 22.02 8.71
C ARG A 106 3.09 21.02 9.85
N GLY A 107 2.44 19.87 9.61
CA GLY A 107 2.26 18.82 10.61
C GLY A 107 3.46 17.87 10.77
N PHE A 108 4.53 18.06 10.01
CA PHE A 108 5.79 17.33 10.10
C PHE A 108 6.88 18.10 10.85
#